data_AF-A0A061P7E7-F1
#
_entry.id   AF-A0A061P7E7-F1
#
_cell.length_a   1.000
_cell.length_b   1.000
_cell.length_c   1.000
_cell.angle_alpha   90.00
_cell.angle_beta   90.00
_cell.angle_gamma   90.00
#
_symmetry.space_group_name_H-M   'P 1'
#
loop_
_entity.id
_entity.type
_entity.pdbx_description
1 polymer ?
#
loop_
_entity_poly.entity_id
_entity_poly.type
_entity_poly.pdbx_seq_one_letter_code
_entity_poly.pdbx_strand_id
1 'polypeptide(L)' 'MSPFNVGIPSLILISLLALLIFGPKKLPEIGGAFGKTITEFKKSTTQIFEDAPAATPKEDTLDKPDREA' A
#
# COMPACT_ATOMS: atom_id res chain seq x y z
N MET A 1 -22.48 14.69 -24.80
CA MET A 1 -21.40 13.96 -25.49
C MET A 1 -20.25 13.79 -24.50
N SER A 2 -20.21 12.67 -23.78
CA SER A 2 -19.08 12.33 -22.91
C SER A 2 -18.71 10.88 -23.20
N PRO A 3 -17.74 10.61 -24.10
CA PRO A 3 -17.19 9.27 -24.25
C PRO A 3 -16.31 9.01 -23.03
N PHE A 4 -16.86 8.27 -22.06
CA PHE A 4 -16.09 7.52 -21.07
C PHE A 4 -15.08 8.33 -20.27
N ASN A 5 -15.52 8.79 -19.10
CA ASN A 5 -14.69 9.34 -18.03
C ASN A 5 -13.44 8.47 -17.84
N VAL A 6 -12.26 8.98 -18.22
CA VAL A 6 -10.97 8.27 -18.17
C VAL A 6 -10.66 8.00 -16.70
N GLY A 7 -10.83 6.74 -16.29
CA GLY A 7 -10.71 6.36 -14.90
C GLY A 7 -10.85 4.86 -14.72
N ILE A 8 -11.32 4.47 -13.54
CA ILE A 8 -11.55 3.06 -13.15
C ILE A 8 -12.27 2.22 -14.23
N PRO A 9 -13.27 2.72 -14.98
CA PRO A 9 -13.91 1.94 -16.04
C PRO A 9 -12.96 1.43 -17.14
N SER A 10 -12.02 2.28 -17.56
CA SER A 10 -11.04 1.92 -18.60
C SER A 10 -10.03 0.88 -18.10
N LEU A 11 -9.62 0.98 -16.82
CA LEU A 11 -8.75 -0.02 -16.18
C LEU A 11 -9.45 -1.38 -16.11
N ILE A 12 -10.73 -1.41 -15.72
CA ILE A 12 -11.51 -2.65 -15.66
C ILE A 12 -11.57 -3.34 -17.02
N LEU A 13 -11.75 -2.58 -18.12
CA LEU A 13 -11.78 -3.14 -19.47
C LEU A 13 -10.45 -3.83 -19.85
N ILE A 14 -9.32 -3.18 -19.57
CA ILE A 14 -7.99 -3.76 -19.81
C ILE A 14 -7.75 -4.96 -18.89
N SER A 15 -8.18 -4.85 -17.63
CA SER A 15 -8.08 -5.93 -16.65
C SER A 15 -8.85 -7.14 -17.15
N LEU A 16 -10.10 -7.00 -17.61
CA LEU A 16 -10.89 -8.10 -18.19
C LEU A 16 -10.15 -8.83 -19.32
N LEU A 17 -9.48 -8.10 -20.22
CA LEU A 17 -8.67 -8.71 -21.28
C LEU A 17 -7.45 -9.45 -20.71
N ALA A 18 -6.77 -8.86 -19.73
CA ALA A 18 -5.66 -9.51 -19.04
C ALA A 18 -6.11 -10.75 -18.24
N LEU A 19 -7.29 -10.70 -17.61
CA LEU A 19 -7.92 -11.82 -16.90
C LEU A 19 -8.30 -12.94 -17.87
N LEU A 20 -8.60 -12.65 -19.14
CA LEU A 20 -8.88 -13.69 -20.12
C LEU A 20 -7.62 -14.48 -20.47
N ILE A 21 -6.47 -13.79 -20.55
CA ILE A 21 -5.16 -14.39 -20.86
C ILE A 21 -4.56 -15.09 -19.62
N PHE A 22 -4.56 -14.40 -18.48
CA PHE A 22 -3.91 -14.86 -17.24
C PHE A 22 -4.86 -15.62 -16.30
N GLY A 23 -6.16 -15.37 -16.37
CA GLY A 23 -7.16 -15.94 -15.47
C GLY A 23 -7.38 -15.12 -14.19
N PRO A 24 -8.61 -15.04 -13.65
CA PRO A 24 -8.92 -14.30 -12.42
C PRO A 24 -8.21 -14.84 -11.18
N LYS A 25 -7.83 -16.13 -11.17
CA LYS A 25 -7.11 -16.75 -10.05
C LYS A 25 -5.65 -16.33 -9.97
N LYS A 26 -5.03 -15.90 -11.08
CA LYS A 26 -3.61 -15.56 -11.11
C LYS A 26 -3.30 -14.18 -10.55
N LEU A 27 -4.21 -13.22 -10.68
CA LEU A 27 -4.04 -11.89 -10.07
C LEU A 27 -3.91 -11.92 -8.53
N PRO A 28 -4.79 -12.58 -7.75
CA PRO A 28 -4.65 -12.65 -6.30
C PRO A 28 -3.45 -13.51 -5.87
N GLU A 29 -3.10 -14.55 -6.64
CA GLU A 29 -1.91 -15.38 -6.39
C GLU A 29 -0.62 -14.55 -6.49
N ILE A 30 -0.47 -13.79 -7.58
CA ILE A 30 0.66 -12.89 -7.81
C ILE A 30 0.64 -11.72 -6.82
N GLY A 31 -0.52 -11.12 -6.59
CA GLY A 31 -0.69 -10.01 -5.64
C GLY A 31 -0.35 -10.41 -4.20
N GLY A 32 -0.70 -11.62 -3.77
CA GLY A 32 -0.34 -12.14 -2.45
C GLY A 32 1.17 -12.35 -2.29
N ALA A 33 1.84 -12.91 -3.30
CA ALA A 33 3.29 -13.10 -3.29
C ALA A 33 4.05 -11.77 -3.35
N PHE A 34 3.63 -10.87 -4.23
CA PHE A 34 4.22 -9.55 -4.39
C PHE A 34 3.95 -8.67 -3.15
N GLY A 35 2.75 -8.75 -2.58
CA GLY A 35 2.36 -8.04 -1.36
C GLY A 35 3.26 -8.38 -0.18
N LYS A 36 3.55 -9.67 0.05
CA LYS A 36 4.53 -10.09 1.08
C LYS A 36 5.90 -9.47 0.85
N THR A 37 6.36 -9.46 -0.40
CA THR A 37 7.65 -8.83 -0.77
C THR A 37 7.66 -7.34 -0.44
N ILE A 38 6.59 -6.61 -0.78
CA ILE A 38 6.45 -5.18 -0.45
C ILE A 38 6.40 -4.97 1.06
N THR A 39 5.69 -5.82 1.82
CA THR A 39 5.61 -5.72 3.28
C THR A 39 6.97 -5.93 3.94
N GLU A 40 7.71 -6.95 3.54
CA GLU A 40 9.07 -7.21 4.01
C GLU A 40 10.01 -6.06 3.63
N PHE A 41 9.94 -5.60 2.37
CA PHE A 41 10.74 -4.48 1.88
C PHE A 41 10.45 -3.20 2.69
N LYS A 42 9.19 -2.84 2.89
CA LYS A 42 8.79 -1.69 3.72
C LYS A 42 9.37 -1.80 5.13
N LYS A 43 9.30 -2.98 5.75
CA LYS A 43 9.83 -3.20 7.10
C LYS A 43 11.34 -3.00 7.16
N SER A 44 12.09 -3.61 6.24
CA SER A 44 13.55 -3.43 6.15
C SER A 44 13.92 -1.98 5.84
N THR A 45 13.21 -1.34 4.93
CA THR A 45 13.41 0.08 4.59
C THR A 45 13.15 0.98 5.80
N THR A 46 12.04 0.79 6.53
CA THR A 46 11.75 1.53 7.76
C THR A 46 12.85 1.36 8.80
N GLN A 47 13.34 0.13 9.01
CA GLN A 47 14.44 -0.13 9.96
C GLN A 47 15.74 0.57 9.56
N ILE A 48 16.09 0.60 8.27
CA ILE A 48 17.27 1.32 7.77
C ILE A 48 17.13 2.84 7.98
N PHE A 49 15.92 3.39 7.81
CA PHE A 49 15.65 4.80 8.07
C PHE A 49 15.62 5.14 9.57
N GLU A 50 15.22 4.22 10.44
CA GLU A 50 15.25 4.38 11.90
C GLU A 50 16.67 4.29 12.49
N ASP A 51 17.56 3.49 11.90
CA ASP A 51 18.98 3.34 12.33
C ASP A 51 19.91 4.44 11.77
N ALA A 52 19.41 5.30 10.88
CA ALA A 52 20.14 6.50 10.46
C ALA A 52 20.11 7.56 11.58
N PRO A 53 21.26 8.15 11.99
CA PRO A 53 21.31 9.07 13.11
C PRO A 53 20.45 10.31 12.86
N ALA A 54 19.32 10.33 13.58
CA ALA A 54 18.44 11.45 13.93
C ALA A 54 17.80 12.27 12.79
N ALA A 55 16.52 12.01 12.54
CA ALA A 55 15.48 13.05 12.67
C ALA A 55 14.07 12.44 12.64
N THR A 56 13.55 11.95 13.77
CA THR A 56 12.09 11.98 14.01
C THR A 56 11.81 12.22 15.50
N PRO A 57 11.26 13.39 15.87
CA PRO A 57 10.36 13.47 17.00
C PRO A 57 9.28 12.40 16.82
N LYS A 58 9.22 11.44 17.74
CA LYS A 58 8.06 10.58 17.92
C LYS A 58 6.96 11.46 18.49
N GLU A 59 6.11 12.00 17.63
CA GLU A 59 4.86 12.62 18.05
C GLU A 59 3.82 11.50 18.23
N ASP A 60 3.99 10.73 19.31
CA ASP A 60 2.93 9.96 19.96
C ASP A 60 2.96 10.31 21.44
N THR A 61 2.70 11.59 21.71
CA THR A 61 2.28 12.06 23.03
C THR A 61 0.84 12.55 22.88
N LEU A 62 -0.07 11.65 22.52
CA LEU A 62 -1.46 11.77 22.96
C LEU A 62 -1.57 11.13 24.35
N ASP A 63 -0.74 11.60 25.27
CA ASP A 63 -0.89 11.35 26.70
C ASP A 63 -1.09 12.72 27.36
N LYS A 64 -2.35 13.04 27.63
CA LYS A 64 -2.74 14.19 28.43
C LYS A 64 -4.07 13.86 29.10
N PRO A 65 -4.25 14.12 30.40
CA PRO A 65 -3.30 14.03 31.50
C PRO A 65 -3.94 13.34 32.73
N ASP A 66 -3.26 12.35 33.30
CA ASP A 66 -3.65 11.82 34.61
C ASP A 66 -3.15 12.77 35.71
N ARG A 67 -4.08 13.56 36.25
CA ARG A 67 -4.05 14.25 37.57
C ARG A 67 -3.11 15.45 37.75
N GLU A 68 -3.69 16.58 38.20
CA GLU A 68 -3.35 17.30 39.46
C GLU A 68 -4.05 18.68 39.50
N ALA A 69 -5.21 18.75 40.17
CA ALA A 69 -5.72 19.86 41.00
C ALA A 69 -6.99 19.41 41.73
#